data_AF-A0A8T5LJ88-F1
#
_entry.id   AF-A0A8T5LJ88-F1
#
_cell.length_a   1.000
_cell.length_b   1.000
_cell.length_c   1.000
_cell.angle_alpha   90.00
_cell.angle_beta   90.00
_cell.angle_gamma   90.00
#
_symmetry.space_group_name_H-M   'P 1'
#
loop_
_entity.id
_entity.type
_entity.pdbx_description
1 polymer ?
#
loop_
_entity_poly.entity_id
_entity_poly.type
_entity_poly.pdbx_seq_one_letter_code
_entity_poly.pdbx_strand_id
1 'polypeptide(L)'
;MNLKTLLATLILSTTQIVAPNNLENKIIATNNHEVVIDEEKTKYPSSKNNYTNQELSVLKIPHQSNIKQNKILIMYADDEQTSTDEFKKVKRKQLAESKKYDQLLNRIEQDRQTFQEIYKSASKEQKPKVIKNARKYLEETLLQEIFPTWIGTEWNFYGATTNPLEGSIACGYFVSTTLEDVGLNLNSVRLAQHPSENIIKYLSGNEYIRLSNHQSMEKANKKLEEKFKDKADGLYVIGLDCHTGFLYKKGDHIDFIHSTYINPWSVTWEDGYTSTPIVTSGYKVIGKLFTDKLVEKWIEKERTEVKKWGS
;
A
#
# COMPACT_ATOMS: atom_id res chain seq x y z
N MET A 1 8.07 30.98 -49.96
CA MET A 1 8.95 32.16 -49.85
C MET A 1 10.38 31.70 -50.11
N ASN A 2 11.13 32.45 -50.92
CA ASN A 2 12.16 31.96 -51.85
C ASN A 2 13.58 32.00 -51.25
N LEU A 3 14.44 31.11 -51.75
CA LEU A 3 15.88 30.99 -51.48
C LEU A 3 16.66 32.26 -51.92
N LYS A 4 17.61 32.71 -51.11
CA LYS A 4 19.02 33.03 -51.48
C LYS A 4 19.78 33.70 -50.31
N THR A 5 21.12 33.60 -50.34
CA THR A 5 22.16 34.34 -49.57
C THR A 5 22.39 33.82 -48.12
N LEU A 6 23.59 33.50 -47.59
CA LEU A 6 25.00 33.69 -47.98
C LEU A 6 25.96 32.91 -46.99
N LEU A 7 27.10 32.36 -47.47
CA LEU A 7 28.51 32.23 -46.93
C LEU A 7 28.79 32.05 -45.39
N ALA A 8 29.83 31.39 -44.84
CA ALA A 8 31.13 30.84 -45.28
C ALA A 8 31.77 29.92 -44.19
N THR A 9 32.54 28.92 -44.66
CA THR A 9 33.83 28.30 -44.22
C THR A 9 34.43 28.50 -42.81
N LEU A 10 34.81 27.40 -42.11
CA LEU A 10 36.19 27.19 -41.56
C LEU A 10 36.53 25.73 -41.14
N ILE A 11 37.40 25.10 -41.92
CA ILE A 11 38.64 24.31 -41.64
C ILE A 11 38.70 23.20 -40.55
N LEU A 12 39.28 22.08 -41.01
CA LEU A 12 39.65 20.81 -40.35
C LEU A 12 40.70 20.91 -39.23
N SER A 13 40.69 19.92 -38.34
CA SER A 13 41.91 19.19 -37.97
C SER A 13 41.63 17.68 -37.86
N THR A 14 42.57 16.88 -38.35
CA THR A 14 42.48 15.44 -38.58
C THR A 14 43.31 14.64 -37.57
N THR A 15 42.99 13.34 -37.44
CA THR A 15 43.89 12.16 -37.23
C THR A 15 44.52 11.99 -35.82
N GLN A 16 44.58 10.81 -35.15
CA GLN A 16 44.50 9.38 -35.53
C GLN A 16 44.37 8.45 -34.28
N ILE A 17 43.66 7.31 -34.43
CA ILE A 17 43.98 5.88 -34.06
C ILE A 17 44.38 5.59 -32.57
N VAL A 18 43.80 4.64 -31.80
CA VAL A 18 43.92 3.16 -31.85
C VAL A 18 42.88 2.53 -30.87
N ALA A 19 42.17 1.48 -31.30
CA ALA A 19 41.67 0.37 -30.46
C ALA A 19 42.59 -0.87 -30.74
N PRO A 20 42.62 -2.00 -29.99
CA PRO A 20 41.58 -2.56 -29.11
C PRO A 20 42.10 -3.32 -27.85
N ASN A 21 41.20 -3.83 -26.99
CA ASN A 21 41.04 -5.27 -26.70
C ASN A 21 40.28 -5.60 -25.40
N ASN A 22 39.50 -6.67 -25.53
CA ASN A 22 38.77 -7.45 -24.52
C ASN A 22 39.63 -7.87 -23.33
N LEU A 23 39.00 -8.02 -22.16
CA LEU A 23 39.18 -9.22 -21.31
C LEU A 23 38.05 -9.37 -20.29
N GLU A 24 37.48 -10.56 -20.33
CA GLU A 24 36.62 -11.19 -19.33
C GLU A 24 37.26 -11.16 -17.93
N ASN A 25 36.43 -11.07 -16.88
CA ASN A 25 36.73 -11.61 -15.55
C ASN A 25 35.36 -11.96 -14.93
N LYS A 26 34.91 -13.22 -15.01
CA LYS A 26 35.34 -14.41 -14.24
C LYS A 26 35.10 -14.24 -12.73
N ILE A 27 34.05 -14.94 -12.30
CA ILE A 27 33.61 -15.19 -10.94
C ILE A 27 34.77 -15.85 -10.16
N ILE A 28 35.12 -15.29 -9.01
CA ILE A 28 35.86 -15.98 -7.96
C ILE A 28 35.11 -15.75 -6.65
N ALA A 29 34.54 -16.83 -6.14
CA ALA A 29 34.11 -16.95 -4.77
C ALA A 29 35.32 -17.33 -3.90
N THR A 30 35.52 -16.64 -2.79
CA THR A 30 36.32 -17.14 -1.67
C THR A 30 35.65 -16.75 -0.36
N ASN A 31 35.36 -17.77 0.44
CA ASN A 31 34.91 -17.69 1.82
C ASN A 31 36.08 -17.41 2.79
N ASN A 32 35.71 -16.85 3.94
CA ASN A 32 36.37 -16.86 5.24
C ASN A 32 37.69 -16.09 5.41
N HIS A 33 37.67 -15.08 6.29
CA HIS A 33 38.34 -15.16 7.60
C HIS A 33 37.92 -13.99 8.52
N GLU A 34 37.66 -14.32 9.79
CA GLU A 34 37.78 -13.41 10.93
C GLU A 34 39.17 -12.75 10.96
N VAL A 35 39.29 -11.56 11.54
CA VAL A 35 40.27 -11.22 12.60
C VAL A 35 40.20 -9.71 12.93
N VAL A 36 39.84 -9.47 14.20
CA VAL A 36 40.48 -8.57 15.17
C VAL A 36 40.48 -7.05 14.95
N ILE A 37 40.13 -6.42 16.08
CA ILE A 37 40.05 -5.01 16.42
C ILE A 37 41.46 -4.40 16.50
N ASP A 38 41.63 -3.18 16.00
CA ASP A 38 42.66 -2.27 16.52
C ASP A 38 42.09 -0.85 16.66
N GLU A 39 42.23 -0.31 17.87
CA GLU A 39 41.85 1.03 18.27
C GLU A 39 43.11 1.91 18.27
N GLU A 40 43.16 3.01 17.51
CA GLU A 40 43.89 4.20 17.96
C GLU A 40 43.27 5.52 17.47
N LYS A 41 42.65 6.20 18.44
CA LYS A 41 42.85 7.61 18.85
C LYS A 41 43.10 8.68 17.77
N THR A 42 42.18 9.65 17.74
CA THR A 42 42.52 11.08 17.94
C THR A 42 41.48 11.80 18.81
N LYS A 43 41.94 12.19 20.01
CA LYS A 43 41.54 13.29 20.93
C LYS A 43 41.31 14.62 20.17
N TYR A 44 40.55 15.67 20.57
CA TYR A 44 39.88 16.23 21.78
C TYR A 44 39.17 17.56 21.30
N PRO A 45 38.46 18.40 22.10
CA PRO A 45 37.68 18.18 23.32
C PRO A 45 36.29 18.91 23.39
N SER A 46 35.39 18.30 24.18
CA SER A 46 34.48 18.87 25.20
C SER A 46 33.60 20.11 24.95
N SER A 47 32.28 19.91 25.12
CA SER A 47 31.55 20.58 26.21
C SER A 47 30.52 19.61 26.83
N LYS A 48 30.58 19.53 28.17
CA LYS A 48 29.85 18.61 29.05
C LYS A 48 28.36 18.97 29.14
N ASN A 49 27.49 17.95 29.24
CA ASN A 49 26.67 17.73 30.44
C ASN A 49 26.12 16.29 30.48
N ASN A 50 26.35 15.65 31.62
CA ASN A 50 25.99 14.29 31.98
C ASN A 50 24.51 14.18 32.33
N TYR A 51 23.83 13.08 31.96
CA TYR A 51 23.00 12.26 32.87
C TYR A 51 22.79 10.85 32.26
N THR A 52 23.47 9.88 32.90
CA THR A 52 23.10 8.47 33.15
C THR A 52 22.31 7.66 32.11
N ASN A 53 23.00 6.65 31.54
CA ASN A 53 22.47 5.48 30.86
C ASN A 53 21.70 4.56 31.82
N GLN A 54 20.48 4.16 31.45
CA GLN A 54 19.94 2.83 31.75
C GLN A 54 18.97 2.41 30.63
N GLU A 55 19.41 1.39 29.89
CA GLU A 55 18.64 0.43 29.07
C GLU A 55 17.73 0.96 27.95
N LEU A 56 18.33 1.22 26.78
CA LEU A 56 17.65 1.21 25.47
C LEU A 56 17.76 -0.20 24.86
N SER A 57 16.76 -1.05 25.06
CA SER A 57 16.54 -2.22 24.21
C SER A 57 15.83 -1.77 22.94
N VAL A 58 16.62 -1.51 21.90
CA VAL A 58 16.13 -1.19 20.55
C VAL A 58 15.60 -2.47 19.91
N LEU A 59 14.28 -2.59 19.81
CA LEU A 59 13.63 -3.60 18.95
C LEU A 59 13.97 -3.27 17.49
N LYS A 60 14.92 -4.04 16.93
CA LYS A 60 15.25 -4.04 15.50
C LYS A 60 14.18 -4.84 14.75
N ILE A 61 13.45 -4.18 13.86
CA ILE A 61 12.60 -4.83 12.86
C ILE A 61 13.44 -4.93 11.57
N PRO A 62 13.70 -6.12 11.01
CA PRO A 62 14.43 -6.26 9.76
C PRO A 62 13.48 -6.21 8.57
N HIS A 63 13.75 -5.30 7.61
CA HIS A 63 14.21 -5.62 6.24
C HIS A 63 13.75 -4.56 5.22
N GLN A 64 14.71 -3.87 4.60
CA GLN A 64 14.56 -3.17 3.33
C GLN A 64 14.98 -4.10 2.19
N SER A 65 14.25 -4.13 1.06
CA SER A 65 14.88 -4.34 -0.26
C SER A 65 13.94 -4.07 -1.45
N ASN A 66 14.37 -3.12 -2.28
CA ASN A 66 14.46 -3.14 -3.76
C ASN A 66 13.18 -3.27 -4.62
N ILE A 67 12.67 -2.11 -5.03
CA ILE A 67 11.77 -1.96 -6.19
C ILE A 67 12.62 -1.69 -7.43
N LYS A 68 12.63 -2.62 -8.39
CA LYS A 68 13.02 -2.33 -9.79
C LYS A 68 11.76 -2.32 -10.66
N GLN A 69 11.59 -1.19 -11.33
CA GLN A 69 10.51 -0.83 -12.25
C GLN A 69 10.35 -1.89 -13.35
N ASN A 70 9.11 -2.26 -13.68
CA ASN A 70 8.82 -2.98 -14.92
C ASN A 70 7.63 -2.40 -15.67
N LYS A 71 7.88 -2.24 -16.96
CA LYS A 71 7.10 -1.55 -18.00
C LYS A 71 6.00 -2.48 -18.52
N ILE A 72 4.76 -2.00 -18.56
CA ILE A 72 3.59 -2.74 -19.04
C ILE A 72 3.61 -2.78 -20.57
N LEU A 73 3.38 -3.96 -21.16
CA LEU A 73 3.09 -4.13 -22.59
C LEU A 73 1.79 -4.93 -22.71
N ILE A 74 0.75 -4.31 -23.28
CA ILE A 74 -0.56 -4.91 -23.58
C ILE A 74 -0.54 -5.32 -25.05
N MET A 75 -0.89 -6.57 -25.38
CA MET A 75 -1.46 -6.91 -26.70
C MET A 75 -2.44 -8.08 -26.56
N TYR A 76 -3.63 -7.90 -27.12
CA TYR A 76 -4.60 -8.95 -27.39
C TYR A 76 -4.26 -9.67 -28.71
N ALA A 77 -4.77 -10.90 -28.79
CA ALA A 77 -4.35 -12.05 -29.58
C ALA A 77 -4.72 -12.04 -31.08
N ASP A 78 -4.07 -12.94 -31.83
CA ASP A 78 -4.67 -13.82 -32.84
C ASP A 78 -3.64 -14.90 -33.25
N ASP A 79 -3.69 -16.11 -32.66
CA ASP A 79 -3.48 -17.40 -33.35
C ASP A 79 -3.60 -18.60 -32.38
N GLU A 80 -4.33 -19.63 -32.79
CA GLU A 80 -4.93 -20.66 -31.90
C GLU A 80 -4.01 -21.85 -31.52
N GLN A 81 -2.69 -21.75 -31.75
CA GLN A 81 -1.70 -22.77 -31.32
C GLN A 81 -0.55 -22.25 -30.46
N THR A 82 -0.41 -20.93 -30.30
CA THR A 82 0.55 -20.29 -29.38
C THR A 82 -0.01 -20.15 -27.95
N SER A 83 -1.27 -20.51 -27.71
CA SER A 83 -1.98 -20.24 -26.47
C SER A 83 -1.55 -21.12 -25.29
N THR A 84 -1.09 -22.37 -25.47
CA THR A 84 -0.89 -23.23 -24.28
C THR A 84 0.36 -22.91 -23.46
N ASP A 85 1.43 -22.40 -24.06
CA ASP A 85 2.69 -22.16 -23.34
C ASP A 85 2.81 -20.72 -22.81
N GLU A 86 2.24 -19.74 -23.51
CA GLU A 86 2.00 -18.39 -22.99
C GLU A 86 1.01 -18.43 -21.81
N PHE A 87 -0.11 -19.16 -21.94
CA PHE A 87 -1.10 -19.27 -20.87
C PHE A 87 -0.54 -20.06 -19.66
N LYS A 88 0.28 -21.10 -19.89
CA LYS A 88 1.04 -21.75 -18.81
C LYS A 88 2.08 -20.83 -18.18
N LYS A 89 2.72 -19.93 -18.92
CA LYS A 89 3.71 -18.98 -18.42
C LYS A 89 3.06 -17.86 -17.61
N VAL A 90 1.94 -17.31 -18.07
CA VAL A 90 1.08 -16.37 -17.33
C VAL A 90 0.56 -17.05 -16.06
N LYS A 91 -0.01 -18.25 -16.16
CA LYS A 91 -0.49 -19.02 -15.02
C LYS A 91 0.62 -19.41 -14.03
N ARG A 92 1.85 -19.67 -14.50
CA ARG A 92 3.03 -19.91 -13.64
C ARG A 92 3.52 -18.63 -12.97
N LYS A 93 3.43 -17.48 -13.64
CA LYS A 93 3.75 -16.16 -13.06
C LYS A 93 2.71 -15.79 -12.00
N GLN A 94 1.42 -15.94 -12.30
CA GLN A 94 0.32 -15.82 -11.33
C GLN A 94 0.51 -16.77 -10.14
N LEU A 95 0.80 -18.05 -10.38
CA LEU A 95 1.04 -19.02 -9.29
C LEU A 95 2.31 -18.71 -8.47
N ALA A 96 3.32 -18.08 -9.08
CA ALA A 96 4.52 -17.63 -8.37
C ALA A 96 4.29 -16.31 -7.61
N GLU A 97 3.33 -15.49 -8.04
CA GLU A 97 2.88 -14.28 -7.36
C GLU A 97 1.92 -14.62 -6.21
N SER A 98 1.02 -15.61 -6.39
CA SER A 98 0.11 -16.08 -5.33
C SER A 98 0.85 -16.82 -4.21
N LYS A 99 1.87 -17.65 -4.52
CA LYS A 99 2.74 -18.23 -3.47
C LYS A 99 3.48 -17.18 -2.64
N LYS A 100 3.81 -16.02 -3.22
CA LYS A 100 4.40 -14.91 -2.46
C LYS A 100 3.35 -14.19 -1.63
N TYR A 101 2.12 -14.09 -2.12
CA TYR A 101 0.99 -13.53 -1.37
C TYR A 101 0.63 -14.40 -0.17
N ASP A 102 0.53 -15.73 -0.32
CA ASP A 102 0.29 -16.65 0.80
C ASP A 102 1.40 -16.57 1.86
N GLN A 103 2.66 -16.43 1.43
CA GLN A 103 3.79 -16.22 2.35
C GLN A 103 3.68 -14.88 3.10
N LEU A 104 3.24 -13.83 2.42
CA LEU A 104 2.94 -12.54 3.03
C LEU A 104 1.84 -12.67 4.09
N LEU A 105 0.71 -13.31 3.77
CA LEU A 105 -0.39 -13.50 4.72
C LEU A 105 0.05 -14.31 5.96
N ASN A 106 0.84 -15.37 5.75
CA ASN A 106 1.39 -16.16 6.85
C ASN A 106 2.32 -15.34 7.76
N ARG A 107 3.19 -14.49 7.19
CA ARG A 107 4.04 -13.58 7.97
C ARG A 107 3.19 -12.59 8.77
N ILE A 108 2.15 -12.02 8.15
CA ILE A 108 1.28 -11.06 8.83
C ILE A 108 0.61 -11.68 10.07
N GLU A 109 0.15 -12.93 9.97
CA GLU A 109 -0.43 -13.63 11.12
C GLU A 109 0.61 -13.93 12.21
N GLN A 110 1.86 -14.27 11.85
CA GLN A 110 2.96 -14.42 12.81
C GLN A 110 3.29 -13.10 13.53
N ASP A 111 3.34 -12.00 12.78
CA ASP A 111 3.56 -10.66 13.33
C ASP A 111 2.41 -10.27 14.27
N ARG A 112 1.16 -10.56 13.92
CA ARG A 112 -0.01 -10.38 14.81
C ARG A 112 0.13 -11.17 16.11
N GLN A 113 0.54 -12.43 16.04
CA GLN A 113 0.77 -13.27 17.23
C GLN A 113 1.85 -12.66 18.14
N THR A 114 2.91 -12.11 17.55
CA THR A 114 3.95 -11.38 18.28
C THR A 114 3.37 -10.15 18.99
N PHE A 115 2.54 -9.34 18.32
CA PHE A 115 1.83 -8.23 18.96
C PHE A 115 0.91 -8.70 20.09
N GLN A 116 0.25 -9.85 19.93
CA GLN A 116 -0.62 -10.43 20.94
C GLN A 116 0.15 -10.82 22.21
N GLU A 117 1.31 -11.46 22.07
CA GLU A 117 2.18 -11.82 23.20
C GLU A 117 2.69 -10.58 23.93
N ILE A 118 3.18 -9.58 23.18
CA ILE A 118 3.62 -8.30 23.73
C ILE A 118 2.46 -7.62 24.48
N TYR A 119 1.26 -7.55 23.88
CA TYR A 119 0.10 -6.91 24.50
C TYR A 119 -0.38 -7.61 25.78
N LYS A 120 -0.33 -8.95 25.82
CA LYS A 120 -0.67 -9.75 27.01
C LYS A 120 0.31 -9.57 28.15
N SER A 121 1.60 -9.42 27.84
CA SER A 121 2.66 -9.19 28.83
C SER A 121 2.79 -7.72 29.29
N ALA A 122 2.22 -6.78 28.52
CA ALA A 122 2.31 -5.36 28.78
C ALA A 122 1.47 -4.91 30.00
N SER A 123 2.02 -4.00 30.80
CA SER A 123 1.26 -3.29 31.83
C SER A 123 0.18 -2.39 31.21
N LYS A 124 -0.75 -1.92 32.04
CA LYS A 124 -1.81 -0.99 31.61
C LYS A 124 -1.25 0.28 30.96
N GLU A 125 -0.11 0.77 31.46
CA GLU A 125 0.58 1.96 30.97
C GLU A 125 1.32 1.69 29.64
N GLN A 126 1.74 0.45 29.40
CA GLN A 126 2.45 0.03 28.19
C GLN A 126 1.50 -0.27 27.03
N LYS A 127 0.29 -0.77 27.30
CA LYS A 127 -0.71 -1.14 26.27
C LYS A 127 -0.98 -0.05 25.22
N PRO A 128 -1.17 1.24 25.56
CA PRO A 128 -1.35 2.29 24.55
C PRO A 128 -0.18 2.39 23.55
N LYS A 129 1.06 2.15 23.99
CA LYS A 129 2.23 2.14 23.12
C LYS A 129 2.23 0.93 22.19
N VAL A 130 1.83 -0.24 22.68
CA VAL A 130 1.67 -1.46 21.87
C VAL A 130 0.60 -1.25 20.78
N ILE A 131 -0.55 -0.70 21.15
CA ILE A 131 -1.64 -0.36 20.21
C ILE A 131 -1.16 0.63 19.15
N LYS A 132 -0.43 1.68 19.55
CA LYS A 132 0.14 2.66 18.60
C LYS A 132 1.09 2.00 17.61
N ASN A 133 1.94 1.08 18.06
CA ASN A 133 2.87 0.35 17.19
C ASN A 133 2.13 -0.63 16.26
N ALA A 134 1.13 -1.34 16.76
CA ALA A 134 0.30 -2.25 15.97
C ALA A 134 -0.49 -1.50 14.89
N ARG A 135 -1.06 -0.32 15.22
CA ARG A 135 -1.68 0.58 14.23
C ARG A 135 -0.72 0.92 13.11
N LYS A 136 0.48 1.37 13.46
CA LYS A 136 1.50 1.76 12.47
C LYS A 136 1.86 0.57 11.58
N TYR A 137 2.09 -0.60 12.18
CA TYR A 137 2.34 -1.84 11.44
C TYR A 137 1.21 -2.14 10.44
N LEU A 138 -0.05 -2.13 10.89
CA LEU A 138 -1.22 -2.37 10.03
C LEU A 138 -1.32 -1.39 8.86
N GLU A 139 -1.12 -0.10 9.11
CA GLU A 139 -1.13 0.93 8.07
C GLU A 139 0.01 0.70 7.06
N GLU A 140 1.22 0.44 7.54
CA GLU A 140 2.39 0.19 6.69
C GLU A 140 2.24 -1.09 5.87
N THR A 141 1.77 -2.19 6.46
CA THR A 141 1.50 -3.45 5.76
C THR A 141 0.43 -3.27 4.68
N LEU A 142 -0.68 -2.58 4.96
CA LEU A 142 -1.68 -2.29 3.93
C LEU A 142 -1.10 -1.49 2.77
N LEU A 143 -0.43 -0.38 3.09
CA LEU A 143 0.06 0.58 2.08
C LEU A 143 1.23 0.04 1.25
N GLN A 144 2.14 -0.71 1.86
CA GLN A 144 3.42 -1.08 1.25
C GLN A 144 3.43 -2.51 0.71
N GLU A 145 2.55 -3.39 1.20
CA GLU A 145 2.63 -4.82 0.91
C GLU A 145 1.32 -5.37 0.35
N ILE A 146 0.17 -5.07 0.97
CA ILE A 146 -1.12 -5.60 0.51
C ILE A 146 -1.63 -4.83 -0.71
N PHE A 147 -1.95 -3.53 -0.57
CA PHE A 147 -2.54 -2.76 -1.67
C PHE A 147 -1.74 -2.84 -2.98
N PRO A 148 -0.39 -2.74 -2.97
CA PRO A 148 0.39 -2.82 -4.20
C PRO A 148 0.22 -4.16 -4.96
N THR A 149 0.00 -5.27 -4.26
CA THR A 149 -0.24 -6.57 -4.91
C THR A 149 -1.59 -6.63 -5.61
N TRP A 150 -2.59 -5.89 -5.12
CA TRP A 150 -3.93 -5.85 -5.69
C TRP A 150 -4.06 -4.94 -6.90
N ILE A 151 -3.20 -3.92 -7.05
CA ILE A 151 -3.27 -2.96 -8.17
C ILE A 151 -3.31 -3.70 -9.51
N GLY A 152 -4.32 -3.39 -10.33
CA GLY A 152 -4.55 -4.05 -11.63
C GLY A 152 -5.46 -5.27 -11.59
N THR A 153 -5.88 -5.75 -10.41
CA THR A 153 -6.91 -6.81 -10.32
C THR A 153 -8.21 -6.29 -10.93
N GLU A 154 -8.81 -7.05 -11.85
CA GLU A 154 -9.99 -6.61 -12.60
C GLU A 154 -11.16 -6.28 -11.66
N TRP A 155 -11.93 -5.26 -12.01
CA TRP A 155 -13.18 -4.95 -11.34
C TRP A 155 -14.34 -5.69 -11.99
N ASN A 156 -15.25 -6.18 -11.17
CA ASN A 156 -16.57 -6.65 -11.58
C ASN A 156 -17.55 -6.39 -10.43
N PHE A 157 -18.79 -6.03 -10.75
CA PHE A 157 -19.84 -5.81 -9.74
C PHE A 157 -20.07 -7.04 -8.83
N TYR A 158 -19.94 -8.24 -9.38
CA TYR A 158 -20.02 -9.51 -8.64
C TYR A 158 -18.65 -10.11 -8.32
N GLY A 159 -17.57 -9.37 -8.57
CA GLY A 159 -16.21 -9.80 -8.31
C GLY A 159 -16.01 -10.07 -6.82
N ALA A 160 -15.56 -11.28 -6.50
CA ALA A 160 -15.37 -11.76 -5.14
C ALA A 160 -14.09 -12.59 -4.99
N THR A 161 -13.11 -12.38 -5.88
CA THR A 161 -11.81 -13.05 -5.73
C THR A 161 -11.16 -12.67 -4.40
N THR A 162 -10.46 -13.63 -3.81
CA THR A 162 -9.62 -13.44 -2.63
C THR A 162 -8.13 -13.40 -2.99
N ASN A 163 -7.81 -13.52 -4.28
CA ASN A 163 -6.44 -13.55 -4.76
C ASN A 163 -6.17 -12.33 -5.64
N PRO A 164 -5.10 -11.56 -5.38
CA PRO A 164 -4.72 -10.45 -6.24
C PRO A 164 -4.37 -10.94 -7.66
N LEU A 165 -4.71 -10.14 -8.66
CA LEU A 165 -4.45 -10.39 -10.09
C LEU A 165 -5.08 -11.67 -10.65
N GLU A 166 -5.99 -12.32 -9.93
CA GLU A 166 -6.71 -13.52 -10.34
C GLU A 166 -8.23 -13.29 -10.27
N GLY A 167 -8.91 -13.32 -11.42
CA GLY A 167 -10.34 -13.02 -11.47
C GLY A 167 -10.62 -11.54 -11.24
N SER A 168 -11.76 -11.24 -10.62
CA SER A 168 -12.20 -9.86 -10.39
C SER A 168 -12.72 -9.60 -8.97
N ILE A 169 -12.65 -8.34 -8.53
CA ILE A 169 -13.05 -7.90 -7.19
C ILE A 169 -13.91 -6.63 -7.23
N ALA A 170 -15.07 -6.66 -6.57
CA ALA A 170 -15.90 -5.46 -6.39
C ALA A 170 -15.31 -4.56 -5.30
N CYS A 171 -15.74 -3.29 -5.25
CA CYS A 171 -15.20 -2.31 -4.31
C CYS A 171 -15.41 -2.67 -2.83
N GLY A 172 -16.59 -3.18 -2.46
CA GLY A 172 -16.86 -3.67 -1.10
C GLY A 172 -16.01 -4.88 -0.74
N TYR A 173 -15.85 -5.82 -1.68
CA TYR A 173 -15.00 -7.00 -1.49
C TYR A 173 -13.54 -6.59 -1.34
N PHE A 174 -13.03 -5.67 -2.16
CA PHE A 174 -11.66 -5.16 -2.03
C PHE A 174 -11.37 -4.59 -0.63
N VAL A 175 -12.27 -3.75 -0.11
CA VAL A 175 -12.14 -3.24 1.26
C VAL A 175 -12.14 -4.37 2.28
N SER A 176 -13.09 -5.29 2.18
CA SER A 176 -13.26 -6.33 3.20
C SER A 176 -12.17 -7.40 3.18
N THR A 177 -11.75 -7.83 1.98
CA THR A 177 -10.72 -8.85 1.75
C THR A 177 -9.37 -8.33 2.22
N THR A 178 -8.96 -7.13 1.81
CA THR A 178 -7.66 -6.58 2.23
C THR A 178 -7.56 -6.34 3.74
N LEU A 179 -8.67 -6.04 4.41
CA LEU A 179 -8.73 -5.95 5.87
C LEU A 179 -8.61 -7.32 6.55
N GLU A 180 -9.23 -8.36 5.97
CA GLU A 180 -9.07 -9.74 6.43
C GLU A 180 -7.64 -10.25 6.20
N ASP A 181 -7.03 -9.88 5.07
CA ASP A 181 -5.66 -10.23 4.69
C ASP A 181 -4.62 -9.62 5.64
N VAL A 182 -4.86 -8.43 6.19
CA VAL A 182 -4.02 -7.91 7.29
C VAL A 182 -4.34 -8.50 8.66
N GLY A 183 -5.24 -9.48 8.73
CA GLY A 183 -5.47 -10.32 9.90
C GLY A 183 -6.67 -9.94 10.76
N LEU A 184 -7.50 -8.96 10.34
CA LEU A 184 -8.74 -8.63 11.07
C LEU A 184 -9.72 -9.80 10.99
N ASN A 185 -10.29 -10.17 12.13
CA ASN A 185 -11.33 -11.20 12.20
C ASN A 185 -12.70 -10.58 11.83
N LEU A 186 -13.00 -10.57 10.54
CA LEU A 186 -14.21 -9.99 9.95
C LEU A 186 -15.03 -11.07 9.23
N ASN A 187 -16.29 -10.77 8.94
CA ASN A 187 -17.03 -11.51 7.92
C ASN A 187 -16.97 -10.68 6.63
N SER A 188 -15.96 -10.93 5.78
CA SER A 188 -15.69 -10.15 4.57
C SER A 188 -16.91 -10.10 3.64
N VAL A 189 -17.50 -11.26 3.35
CA VAL A 189 -18.71 -11.38 2.52
C VAL A 189 -19.85 -10.49 3.04
N ARG A 190 -20.16 -10.56 4.34
CA ARG A 190 -21.23 -9.73 4.92
C ARG A 190 -20.86 -8.25 4.86
N LEU A 191 -19.63 -7.89 5.22
CA LEU A 191 -19.18 -6.50 5.23
C LEU A 191 -19.26 -5.89 3.82
N ALA A 192 -18.78 -6.62 2.80
CA ALA A 192 -18.79 -6.19 1.40
C ALA A 192 -20.19 -5.90 0.84
N GLN A 193 -21.22 -6.56 1.38
CA GLN A 193 -22.61 -6.44 0.93
C GLN A 193 -23.39 -5.33 1.66
N HIS A 194 -22.82 -4.71 2.70
CA HIS A 194 -23.46 -3.58 3.38
C HIS A 194 -23.33 -2.29 2.57
N PRO A 195 -24.26 -1.33 2.72
CA PRO A 195 -24.05 0.02 2.24
C PRO A 195 -22.78 0.62 2.81
N SER A 196 -22.16 1.49 2.03
CA SER A 196 -20.86 2.06 2.34
C SER A 196 -20.80 2.73 3.73
N GLU A 197 -21.85 3.44 4.14
CA GLU A 197 -21.94 4.02 5.49
C GLU A 197 -21.89 2.98 6.62
N ASN A 198 -22.52 1.81 6.44
CA ASN A 198 -22.49 0.76 7.45
C ASN A 198 -21.09 0.15 7.55
N ILE A 199 -20.40 -0.02 6.42
CA ILE A 199 -18.99 -0.42 6.41
C ILE A 199 -18.17 0.54 7.29
N ILE A 200 -18.33 1.85 7.11
CA ILE A 200 -17.66 2.86 7.93
C ILE A 200 -17.98 2.70 9.41
N LYS A 201 -19.26 2.53 9.78
CA LYS A 201 -19.67 2.39 11.19
C LYS A 201 -19.06 1.16 11.85
N TYR A 202 -18.97 0.03 11.15
CA TYR A 202 -18.36 -1.18 11.69
C TYR A 202 -16.85 -1.05 11.90
N LEU A 203 -16.15 -0.31 11.03
CA LEU A 203 -14.69 -0.18 11.05
C LEU A 203 -14.19 0.99 11.91
N SER A 204 -14.89 2.12 11.87
CA SER A 204 -14.47 3.39 12.48
C SER A 204 -15.31 3.81 13.69
N GLY A 205 -16.38 3.07 14.01
CA GLY A 205 -17.29 3.42 15.07
C GLY A 205 -18.12 4.67 14.73
N ASN A 206 -18.41 5.49 15.75
CA ASN A 206 -19.27 6.68 15.60
C ASN A 206 -18.50 7.94 15.19
N GLU A 207 -17.17 7.87 15.08
CA GLU A 207 -16.33 9.01 14.67
C GLU A 207 -16.12 9.00 13.16
N TYR A 208 -17.10 9.53 12.43
CA TYR A 208 -17.04 9.67 10.99
C TYR A 208 -17.52 11.05 10.52
N ILE A 209 -17.00 11.47 9.37
CA ILE A 209 -17.39 12.67 8.65
C ILE A 209 -18.51 12.27 7.69
N ARG A 210 -19.64 12.97 7.74
CA ARG A 210 -20.68 12.87 6.72
C ARG A 210 -20.71 14.16 5.92
N LEU A 211 -20.55 14.03 4.60
CA LEU A 211 -20.74 15.11 3.64
C LEU A 211 -21.90 14.72 2.74
N SER A 212 -23.03 15.38 2.93
CA SER A 212 -24.22 15.27 2.10
C SER A 212 -24.56 16.64 1.59
N ASN A 213 -24.75 16.80 0.28
CA ASN A 213 -25.58 17.83 -0.37
C ASN A 213 -25.37 17.75 -1.89
N HIS A 214 -26.44 17.97 -2.67
CA HIS A 214 -26.39 18.23 -4.12
C HIS A 214 -25.71 19.58 -4.40
N GLN A 215 -24.41 19.70 -4.14
CA GLN A 215 -23.60 20.84 -4.54
C GLN A 215 -22.83 20.49 -5.81
N SER A 216 -22.35 21.51 -6.53
CA SER A 216 -21.42 21.29 -7.63
C SER A 216 -20.19 20.52 -7.15
N MET A 217 -19.63 19.72 -8.04
CA MET A 217 -18.39 18.93 -7.87
C MET A 217 -17.30 19.69 -7.11
N GLU A 218 -17.04 20.93 -7.54
CA GLU A 218 -16.04 21.83 -6.96
C GLU A 218 -16.29 22.13 -5.47
N LYS A 219 -17.55 22.36 -5.08
CA LYS A 219 -17.92 22.63 -3.68
C LYS A 219 -17.78 21.37 -2.81
N ALA A 220 -18.03 20.19 -3.39
CA ALA A 220 -17.84 18.93 -2.67
C ALA A 220 -16.36 18.66 -2.40
N ASN A 221 -15.48 18.94 -3.36
CA ASN A 221 -14.02 18.80 -3.22
C ASN A 221 -13.46 19.76 -2.19
N LYS A 222 -13.79 21.05 -2.31
CA LYS A 222 -13.34 22.06 -1.35
C LYS A 222 -13.75 21.71 0.09
N LYS A 223 -14.96 21.19 0.29
CA LYS A 223 -15.40 20.71 1.61
C LYS A 223 -14.60 19.50 2.09
N LEU A 224 -14.25 18.58 1.19
CA LEU A 224 -13.41 17.43 1.53
C LEU A 224 -12.02 17.90 1.98
N GLU A 225 -11.37 18.77 1.20
CA GLU A 225 -10.09 19.41 1.54
C GLU A 225 -10.14 20.12 2.90
N GLU A 226 -11.13 21.01 3.10
CA GLU A 226 -11.32 21.72 4.37
C GLU A 226 -11.51 20.76 5.55
N LYS A 227 -12.22 19.64 5.35
CA LYS A 227 -12.45 18.66 6.41
C LYS A 227 -11.23 17.80 6.71
N PHE A 228 -10.32 17.64 5.77
CA PHE A 228 -9.10 16.85 5.91
C PHE A 228 -7.89 17.67 6.34
N LYS A 229 -7.89 18.99 6.17
CA LYS A 229 -6.78 19.88 6.54
C LYS A 229 -6.23 19.60 7.95
N ASP A 230 -7.11 19.48 8.94
CA ASP A 230 -6.72 19.27 10.35
C ASP A 230 -6.81 17.80 10.80
N LYS A 231 -7.01 16.87 9.88
CA LYS A 231 -7.09 15.44 10.21
C LYS A 231 -5.69 14.86 10.38
N ALA A 232 -5.55 13.93 11.32
CA ALA A 232 -4.30 13.23 11.52
C ALA A 232 -4.01 12.31 10.33
N ASP A 233 -2.75 12.24 9.91
CA ASP A 233 -2.31 11.29 8.89
C ASP A 233 -2.67 9.84 9.25
N GLY A 234 -2.76 9.01 8.21
CA GLY A 234 -3.10 7.59 8.32
C GLY A 234 -4.17 7.15 7.34
N LEU A 235 -4.71 5.96 7.58
CA LEU A 235 -5.73 5.35 6.73
C LEU A 235 -7.15 5.69 7.19
N TYR A 236 -8.01 5.87 6.19
CA TYR A 236 -9.42 6.11 6.33
C TYR A 236 -10.17 5.19 5.36
N VAL A 237 -11.43 4.91 5.65
CA VAL A 237 -12.34 4.28 4.69
C VAL A 237 -13.34 5.34 4.25
N ILE A 238 -13.64 5.39 2.96
CA ILE A 238 -14.64 6.28 2.37
C ILE A 238 -15.76 5.47 1.76
N GLY A 239 -16.99 5.84 2.10
CA GLY A 239 -18.20 5.42 1.44
C GLY A 239 -18.78 6.53 0.58
N LEU A 240 -19.19 6.17 -0.63
CA LEU A 240 -19.79 7.02 -1.65
C LEU A 240 -21.21 6.54 -1.96
N ASP A 241 -21.90 7.17 -2.92
CA ASP A 241 -23.28 6.84 -3.32
C ASP A 241 -23.45 5.35 -3.68
N CYS A 242 -22.56 4.84 -4.53
CA CYS A 242 -22.55 3.45 -4.99
C CYS A 242 -21.14 2.82 -4.93
N HIS A 243 -20.22 3.42 -4.18
CA HIS A 243 -18.82 3.02 -4.17
C HIS A 243 -18.19 3.07 -2.78
N THR A 244 -17.05 2.41 -2.61
CA THR A 244 -16.27 2.44 -1.38
C THR A 244 -14.79 2.19 -1.68
N GLY A 245 -13.92 2.62 -0.76
CA GLY A 245 -12.48 2.38 -0.85
C GLY A 245 -11.74 2.97 0.35
N PHE A 246 -10.43 3.08 0.24
CA PHE A 246 -9.56 3.64 1.27
C PHE A 246 -9.08 5.02 0.87
N LEU A 247 -9.01 5.94 1.84
CA LEU A 247 -8.23 7.16 1.70
C LEU A 247 -6.95 7.06 2.52
N TYR A 248 -5.82 7.37 1.90
CA TYR A 248 -4.56 7.54 2.61
C TYR A 248 -4.23 9.02 2.72
N LYS A 249 -4.22 9.56 3.95
CA LYS A 249 -3.88 10.95 4.21
C LYS A 249 -2.42 11.10 4.66
N LYS A 250 -1.68 11.99 4.01
CA LYS A 250 -0.33 12.38 4.41
C LYS A 250 -0.09 13.87 4.17
N GLY A 251 -0.02 14.67 5.26
CA GLY A 251 0.04 16.12 5.15
C GLY A 251 -1.21 16.66 4.43
N ASP A 252 -1.02 17.47 3.40
CA ASP A 252 -2.12 18.02 2.60
C ASP A 252 -2.58 17.07 1.47
N HIS A 253 -1.90 15.94 1.28
CA HIS A 253 -2.21 14.96 0.24
C HIS A 253 -3.20 13.89 0.72
N ILE A 254 -4.08 13.47 -0.18
CA ILE A 254 -4.96 12.32 -0.02
C ILE A 254 -4.89 11.46 -1.27
N ASP A 255 -4.56 10.19 -1.10
CA ASP A 255 -4.72 9.18 -2.15
C ASP A 255 -6.01 8.39 -1.93
N PHE A 256 -6.59 7.90 -3.02
CA PHE A 256 -7.73 6.99 -3.04
C PHE A 256 -7.33 5.64 -3.63
N ILE A 257 -7.49 4.60 -2.83
CA ILE A 257 -7.18 3.21 -3.20
C ILE A 257 -8.49 2.41 -3.21
N HIS A 258 -8.86 1.90 -4.38
CA HIS A 258 -10.18 1.29 -4.59
C HIS A 258 -10.18 0.37 -5.81
N SER A 259 -11.14 -0.55 -5.87
CA SER A 259 -11.48 -1.29 -7.11
C SER A 259 -12.46 -0.47 -7.92
N THR A 260 -12.03 0.17 -9.01
CA THR A 260 -12.82 1.17 -9.73
C THR A 260 -13.78 0.57 -10.76
N TYR A 261 -15.01 1.07 -10.81
CA TYR A 261 -16.01 0.77 -11.86
C TYR A 261 -15.92 1.76 -13.04
N ILE A 262 -14.87 2.57 -13.07
CA ILE A 262 -14.56 3.49 -14.16
C ILE A 262 -13.21 3.03 -14.74
N ASN A 263 -12.95 3.27 -16.02
CA ASN A 263 -11.67 2.98 -16.66
C ASN A 263 -10.49 3.32 -15.71
N PRO A 264 -9.58 2.37 -15.41
CA PRO A 264 -9.28 1.12 -16.12
C PRO A 264 -10.11 -0.12 -15.75
N TRP A 265 -11.16 -0.02 -14.93
CA TRP A 265 -11.93 -1.18 -14.46
C TRP A 265 -11.09 -2.18 -13.67
N SER A 266 -10.28 -1.67 -12.73
CA SER A 266 -9.40 -2.48 -11.90
C SER A 266 -9.17 -1.84 -10.53
N VAL A 267 -8.50 -2.53 -9.62
CA VAL A 267 -7.92 -1.89 -8.43
C VAL A 267 -6.88 -0.86 -8.86
N THR A 268 -7.01 0.36 -8.35
CA THR A 268 -6.16 1.50 -8.66
C THR A 268 -5.83 2.32 -7.42
N TRP A 269 -4.81 3.16 -7.56
CA TRP A 269 -4.32 4.13 -6.58
C TRP A 269 -4.20 5.47 -7.29
N GLU A 270 -5.08 6.41 -6.94
CA GLU A 270 -5.20 7.70 -7.62
C GLU A 270 -5.32 8.86 -6.63
N ASP A 271 -5.18 10.09 -7.10
CA ASP A 271 -5.33 11.28 -6.26
C ASP A 271 -6.80 11.41 -5.79
N GLY A 272 -7.00 11.54 -4.48
CA GLY A 272 -8.31 11.52 -3.86
C GLY A 272 -9.14 12.80 -4.06
N TYR A 273 -8.52 13.93 -4.41
CA TYR A 273 -9.22 15.19 -4.69
C TYR A 273 -9.70 15.29 -6.14
N THR A 274 -9.07 14.53 -7.04
CA THR A 274 -9.37 14.54 -8.48
C THR A 274 -10.02 13.24 -8.97
N SER A 275 -10.01 12.18 -8.15
CA SER A 275 -10.66 10.89 -8.43
C SER A 275 -12.12 11.05 -8.87
N THR A 276 -12.46 10.54 -10.06
CA THR A 276 -13.80 10.68 -10.65
C THR A 276 -14.89 10.17 -9.70
N PRO A 277 -14.82 8.94 -9.14
CA PRO A 277 -15.85 8.47 -8.21
C PRO A 277 -16.04 9.33 -6.97
N ILE A 278 -14.97 9.91 -6.42
CA ILE A 278 -15.08 10.82 -5.27
C ILE A 278 -15.76 12.10 -5.70
N VAL A 279 -15.26 12.75 -6.75
CA VAL A 279 -15.75 14.08 -7.14
C VAL A 279 -17.22 14.02 -7.57
N THR A 280 -17.66 12.94 -8.24
CA THR A 280 -19.05 12.78 -8.73
C THR A 280 -20.05 12.36 -7.67
N SER A 281 -19.60 11.89 -6.52
CA SER A 281 -20.48 11.39 -5.47
C SER A 281 -21.15 12.55 -4.70
N GLY A 282 -22.48 12.60 -4.70
CA GLY A 282 -23.29 13.55 -3.92
C GLY A 282 -23.31 13.25 -2.42
N TYR A 283 -22.96 12.02 -2.05
CA TYR A 283 -22.85 11.55 -0.68
C TYR A 283 -21.45 11.01 -0.37
N LYS A 284 -20.88 11.39 0.78
CA LYS A 284 -19.61 10.86 1.26
C LYS A 284 -19.67 10.60 2.77
N VAL A 285 -19.20 9.44 3.19
CA VAL A 285 -19.01 9.09 4.61
C VAL A 285 -17.59 8.62 4.80
N ILE A 286 -16.87 9.18 5.76
CA ILE A 286 -15.45 8.93 5.91
C ILE A 286 -15.13 8.67 7.38
N GLY A 287 -14.53 7.52 7.67
CA GLY A 287 -14.11 7.15 9.02
C GLY A 287 -12.62 6.82 9.07
N LYS A 288 -11.97 7.17 10.19
CA LYS A 288 -10.57 6.79 10.41
C LYS A 288 -10.49 5.28 10.65
N LEU A 289 -9.59 4.60 9.95
CA LEU A 289 -9.34 3.19 10.14
C LEU A 289 -8.42 2.98 11.35
N PHE A 290 -8.44 1.76 11.91
CA PHE A 290 -7.56 1.37 13.02
C PHE A 290 -7.66 2.27 14.25
N THR A 291 -8.91 2.57 14.66
CA THR A 291 -9.17 3.10 16.02
C THR A 291 -8.54 2.18 17.08
N ASP A 292 -8.23 2.70 18.27
CA ASP A 292 -7.60 1.88 19.34
C ASP A 292 -8.39 0.59 19.56
N LYS A 293 -9.72 0.69 19.62
CA LYS A 293 -10.62 -0.46 19.76
C LYS A 293 -10.51 -1.49 18.63
N LEU A 294 -10.42 -1.05 17.37
CA LEU A 294 -10.28 -1.98 16.25
C LEU A 294 -8.91 -2.68 16.27
N VAL A 295 -7.86 -1.95 16.64
CA VAL A 295 -6.51 -2.50 16.77
C VAL A 295 -6.44 -3.49 17.94
N GLU A 296 -7.06 -3.20 19.07
CA GLU A 296 -7.16 -4.15 20.18
C GLU A 296 -7.85 -5.45 19.75
N LYS A 297 -8.98 -5.36 19.04
CA LYS A 297 -9.65 -6.54 18.47
C LYS A 297 -8.73 -7.33 17.53
N TRP A 298 -7.95 -6.64 16.70
CA TRP A 298 -6.96 -7.28 15.82
C TRP A 298 -5.89 -8.04 16.62
N ILE A 299 -5.29 -7.38 17.62
CA ILE A 299 -4.27 -7.97 18.50
C ILE A 299 -4.83 -9.23 19.18
N GLU A 300 -6.05 -9.15 19.71
CA GLU A 300 -6.68 -10.25 20.44
C GLU A 300 -7.33 -11.32 19.53
N LYS A 301 -7.35 -11.11 18.21
CA LYS A 301 -8.08 -11.91 17.22
C LYS A 301 -9.59 -11.98 17.51
N GLU A 302 -10.12 -10.96 18.19
CA GLU A 302 -11.55 -10.85 18.48
C GLU A 302 -12.35 -10.53 17.22
N ARG A 303 -13.51 -11.16 17.05
CA ARG A 303 -14.40 -10.91 15.92
C ARG A 303 -14.93 -9.47 15.96
N THR A 304 -14.88 -8.80 14.81
CA THR A 304 -15.63 -7.57 14.58
C THR A 304 -17.01 -7.95 14.04
N GLU A 305 -18.02 -7.80 14.90
CA GLU A 305 -19.40 -8.18 14.59
C GLU A 305 -19.98 -7.29 13.48
N VAL A 306 -20.42 -7.94 12.39
CA VAL A 306 -21.14 -7.31 11.28
C VAL A 306 -22.55 -7.90 11.28
N LYS A 307 -23.55 -7.08 11.62
CA LYS A 307 -24.95 -7.54 11.67
C LYS A 307 -25.41 -7.97 10.28
N LYS A 308 -26.41 -8.85 10.22
CA LYS A 308 -27.05 -9.21 8.96
C LYS A 308 -27.72 -7.96 8.38
N TRP A 309 -27.62 -7.77 7.07
CA TRP A 309 -28.35 -6.70 6.40
C TRP A 309 -29.87 -6.94 6.54
N GLY A 310 -30.62 -5.93 6.97
CA GLY A 310 -32.07 -6.00 7.15
C GLY A 310 -32.57 -6.67 8.43
N SER A 311 -31.70 -6.92 9.43
CA SER A 311 -32.09 -7.39 10.77
C SER A 311 -32.15 -6.27 11.80
#